data_AF-A0A6V7I1A8-F1
#
_entry.id   AF-A0A6V7I1A8-F1
#
_cell.length_a   1.000
_cell.length_b   1.000
_cell.length_c   1.000
_cell.angle_alpha   90.00
_cell.angle_beta   90.00
_cell.angle_gamma   90.00
#
_symmetry.space_group_name_H-M   'P 1'
#
loop_
_entity.id
_entity.type
_entity.pdbx_description
1 polymer ?
#
loop_
_entity_poly.entity_id
_entity_poly.type
_entity_poly.pdbx_seq_one_letter_code
_entity_poly.pdbx_strand_id
1 'polypeptide(L)'
;LPQYIIVPASVTDSQLTGAAGHFQDGRPPIWAWSNCRGAALVKMSELIPTITERTQENIMLENIRKSHPQKAPMAVFELNKDVISVKSVASSYSKLVSLCSP
;
A
#
# COMPACT_ATOMS: atom_id res chain seq x y z
N LEU A 1 9.64 7.27 -4.19
CA LEU A 1 9.67 6.78 -2.79
C LEU A 1 10.67 7.62 -1.99
N PRO A 2 10.65 7.62 -0.65
CA PRO A 2 11.73 8.24 0.14
C PRO A 2 13.07 7.54 -0.14
N GLN A 3 14.18 8.21 0.21
CA GLN A 3 15.54 7.66 0.04
C GLN A 3 15.74 6.35 0.81
N TYR A 4 15.09 6.20 1.96
CA TYR A 4 15.14 5.01 2.80
C TYR A 4 13.72 4.48 3.02
N ILE A 5 13.59 3.15 2.95
CA ILE A 5 12.34 2.44 3.22
C ILE A 5 12.60 1.32 4.23
N ILE A 6 11.56 0.97 4.98
CA ILE A 6 11.60 -0.12 5.96
C ILE A 6 10.75 -1.26 5.41
N VAL A 7 11.34 -2.45 5.39
CA VAL A 7 10.75 -3.70 4.91
C VAL A 7 10.98 -4.82 5.93
N PRO A 8 10.23 -5.93 5.88
CA PRO A 8 10.55 -7.12 6.67
C PRO A 8 11.99 -7.56 6.51
N ALA A 9 12.64 -7.96 7.61
CA ALA A 9 14.03 -8.43 7.58
C ALA A 9 14.24 -9.69 6.72
N SER A 10 13.17 -10.42 6.40
CA SER A 10 13.20 -11.59 5.51
C SER A 10 13.18 -11.24 4.02
N VAL A 11 12.97 -9.98 3.66
CA VAL A 11 12.93 -9.52 2.26
C VAL A 11 14.32 -9.11 1.82
N THR A 12 14.77 -9.67 0.70
CA THR A 12 16.05 -9.30 0.07
C THR A 12 15.87 -8.14 -0.92
N ASP A 13 16.95 -7.43 -1.24
CA ASP A 13 16.95 -6.37 -2.25
C ASP A 13 16.47 -6.86 -3.63
N SER A 14 16.80 -8.11 -3.98
CA SER A 14 16.34 -8.73 -5.23
C SER A 14 14.85 -8.98 -5.25
N GLN A 15 14.27 -9.46 -4.15
CA GLN A 15 12.82 -9.63 -4.00
C GLN A 15 12.12 -8.28 -4.05
N LEU A 16 12.66 -7.27 -3.37
CA LEU A 16 12.11 -5.93 -3.37
C LEU A 16 12.14 -5.30 -4.77
N THR A 17 13.25 -5.42 -5.48
CA THR A 17 13.41 -4.90 -6.86
C THR A 17 12.48 -5.65 -7.82
N GLY A 18 12.40 -6.97 -7.71
CA GLY A 18 11.48 -7.80 -8.50
C GLY A 18 10.02 -7.43 -8.26
N ALA A 19 9.62 -7.27 -6.98
CA ALA A 19 8.29 -6.84 -6.62
C ALA A 19 7.99 -5.43 -7.17
N ALA A 20 8.91 -4.47 -7.04
CA ALA A 20 8.71 -3.10 -7.52
C ALA A 20 8.27 -3.03 -9.00
N GLY A 21 8.79 -3.90 -9.86
CA GLY A 21 8.38 -3.98 -11.27
C GLY A 21 6.91 -4.38 -11.51
N HIS A 22 6.20 -4.86 -10.48
CA HIS A 22 4.82 -5.31 -10.57
C HIS A 22 3.82 -4.31 -9.98
N PHE A 23 4.29 -3.35 -9.18
CA PHE A 23 3.48 -2.34 -8.52
C PHE A 23 3.53 -1.02 -9.28
N GLN A 24 2.40 -0.31 -9.36
CA GLN A 24 2.34 1.02 -9.96
C GLN A 24 3.40 1.96 -9.35
N ASP A 25 4.07 2.74 -10.20
CA ASP A 25 5.17 3.64 -9.84
C ASP A 25 6.33 3.00 -9.06
N GLY A 26 6.48 1.67 -9.11
CA GLY A 26 7.50 0.97 -8.36
C GLY A 26 7.29 1.06 -6.84
N ARG A 27 6.04 1.01 -6.38
CA ARG A 27 5.67 1.19 -4.96
C ARG A 27 5.17 -0.11 -4.31
N PRO A 28 6.06 -1.08 -4.07
CA PRO A 28 5.70 -2.30 -3.35
C PRO A 28 5.30 -1.99 -1.90
N PRO A 29 4.81 -2.98 -1.14
CA PRO A 29 4.47 -2.82 0.26
C PRO A 29 5.64 -2.31 1.10
N ILE A 30 5.46 -1.13 1.70
CA ILE A 30 6.45 -0.49 2.58
C ILE A 30 5.84 -0.12 3.93
N TRP A 31 6.63 -0.23 4.99
CA TRP A 31 6.20 0.11 6.35
C TRP A 31 5.83 1.58 6.46
N ALA A 32 4.75 1.86 7.18
CA ALA A 32 4.29 3.20 7.51
C ALA A 32 4.26 3.45 9.02
N TRP A 33 3.90 2.43 9.82
CA TRP A 33 3.80 2.54 11.28
C TRP A 33 3.75 1.16 11.94
N SER A 34 4.07 1.07 13.22
CA SER A 34 3.85 -0.13 14.04
C SER A 34 3.66 0.19 15.52
N ASN A 35 3.13 -0.77 16.29
CA ASN A 35 3.02 -0.67 17.75
C ASN A 35 3.86 -1.72 18.50
N CYS A 36 3.95 -1.57 19.82
CA CYS A 36 4.65 -2.49 20.71
C CYS A 36 4.02 -3.90 20.79
N ARG A 37 2.81 -4.09 20.26
CA ARG A 37 2.13 -5.40 20.22
C ARG A 37 2.41 -6.16 18.92
N GLY A 38 3.22 -5.60 18.02
CA GLY A 38 3.59 -6.22 16.75
C GLY A 38 2.65 -5.91 15.59
N ALA A 39 1.62 -5.08 15.77
CA ALA A 39 0.79 -4.63 14.65
C ALA A 39 1.61 -3.68 13.77
N ALA A 40 1.47 -3.84 12.45
CA ALA A 40 2.14 -3.01 11.46
C ALA A 40 1.12 -2.47 10.45
N LEU A 41 1.23 -1.18 10.15
CA LEU A 41 0.57 -0.54 9.02
C LEU A 41 1.58 -0.47 7.88
N VAL A 42 1.18 -0.99 6.73
CA VAL A 42 1.94 -1.01 5.49
C VAL A 42 1.13 -0.27 4.44
N LYS A 43 1.81 0.48 3.57
CA LYS A 43 1.21 1.15 2.42
C LYS A 43 1.82 0.60 1.13
N MET A 44 1.00 0.46 0.10
CA MET A 44 1.41 -0.04 -1.22
C MET A 44 0.56 0.62 -2.29
N SER A 45 1.03 0.61 -3.54
CA SER A 45 0.16 0.88 -4.68
C SER A 45 -0.58 -0.39 -5.11
N GLU A 46 -1.51 -0.24 -6.03
CA GLU A 46 -2.05 -1.39 -6.77
C GLU A 46 -0.98 -2.00 -7.68
N LEU A 47 -1.25 -3.22 -8.13
CA LEU A 47 -0.49 -3.84 -9.21
C LEU A 47 -0.68 -3.05 -10.51
N ILE A 48 0.31 -3.14 -11.40
CA ILE A 48 0.18 -2.58 -12.74
C ILE A 48 -1.02 -3.26 -13.42
N PRO A 49 -1.97 -2.51 -14.03
CA PRO A 49 -3.24 -3.07 -14.52
C PRO A 49 -3.10 -4.19 -15.55
N THR A 50 -1.96 -4.25 -16.27
CA THR A 50 -1.66 -5.28 -17.26
C THR A 50 -1.15 -6.59 -16.65
N ILE A 51 -0.80 -6.60 -15.35
CA ILE A 51 -0.31 -7.77 -14.63
C ILE A 51 -1.49 -8.40 -13.90
N THR A 52 -1.90 -9.58 -14.34
CA THR A 52 -3.00 -10.35 -13.73
C THR A 52 -2.51 -11.30 -12.64
N GLU A 53 -1.24 -11.68 -12.66
CA GLU A 53 -0.64 -12.56 -11.66
C GLU A 53 -0.35 -11.82 -10.34
N ARG A 54 -0.92 -12.33 -9.25
CA ARG A 54 -0.71 -11.79 -7.89
C ARG A 54 0.44 -12.44 -7.12
N THR A 55 1.29 -13.21 -7.79
CA THR A 55 2.38 -13.98 -7.16
C THR A 55 3.32 -13.08 -6.35
N GLN A 56 3.79 -11.98 -6.94
CA GLN A 56 4.70 -11.06 -6.25
C GLN A 56 4.02 -10.33 -5.08
N GLU A 57 2.75 -9.93 -5.25
CA GLU A 57 1.96 -9.34 -4.16
C GLU A 57 1.86 -10.31 -2.99
N ASN A 58 1.48 -11.56 -3.24
CA ASN A 58 1.33 -12.59 -2.22
C ASN A 58 2.65 -12.90 -1.50
N ILE A 59 3.78 -12.94 -2.23
CA ILE A 59 5.10 -13.12 -1.62
C ILE A 59 5.41 -11.98 -0.64
N MET A 60 5.15 -10.74 -1.02
CA MET A 60 5.41 -9.57 -0.16
C MET A 60 4.49 -9.56 1.06
N LEU A 61 3.19 -9.81 0.87
CA LEU A 61 2.21 -9.88 1.96
C LEU A 61 2.53 -11.01 2.95
N GLU A 62 3.00 -12.16 2.47
CA GLU A 62 3.39 -13.26 3.34
C GLU A 62 4.61 -12.93 4.19
N ASN A 63 5.60 -12.19 3.66
CA ASN A 63 6.73 -11.70 4.44
C ASN A 63 6.29 -10.74 5.55
N ILE A 64 5.33 -9.86 5.27
CA ILE A 64 4.73 -8.96 6.27
C ILE A 64 4.01 -9.78 7.35
N ARG A 65 3.18 -10.75 6.96
CA ARG A 65 2.46 -11.61 7.90
C ARG A 65 3.41 -12.38 8.82
N LYS A 66 4.49 -12.93 8.26
CA LYS A 66 5.55 -13.64 9.02
C LYS A 66 6.29 -12.74 10.02
N SER A 67 6.28 -11.42 9.81
CA SER A 67 6.91 -10.46 10.72
C SER A 67 6.11 -10.23 12.01
N HIS A 68 4.81 -10.54 12.01
CA HIS A 68 3.99 -10.44 13.20
C HIS A 68 4.31 -11.60 14.18
N PRO A 69 4.53 -11.36 15.48
CA PRO A 69 4.93 -12.40 16.44
C PRO A 69 3.99 -13.62 16.47
N GLN A 70 2.69 -13.37 16.36
CA GLN A 70 1.65 -14.41 16.34
C GLN A 70 1.23 -14.85 14.94
N LYS A 71 1.84 -14.30 13.88
CA LYS A 71 1.50 -14.57 12.47
C LYS A 71 0.00 -14.41 12.16
N ALA A 72 -0.64 -13.45 12.84
CA ALA A 72 -2.07 -13.18 12.75
C ALA A 72 -2.49 -12.82 11.31
N PRO A 73 -3.76 -13.03 10.94
CA PRO A 73 -4.28 -12.61 9.64
C PRO A 73 -4.11 -11.10 9.44
N MET A 74 -3.80 -10.70 8.22
CA MET A 74 -3.69 -9.29 7.82
C MET A 74 -5.00 -8.83 7.20
N ALA A 75 -5.37 -7.57 7.44
CA ALA A 75 -6.44 -6.91 6.71
C ALA A 75 -5.85 -6.08 5.57
N VAL A 76 -6.45 -6.17 4.38
CA VAL A 76 -6.08 -5.37 3.20
C VAL A 76 -7.24 -4.45 2.87
N PHE A 77 -6.95 -3.15 2.75
CA PHE A 77 -7.95 -2.12 2.47
C PHE A 77 -7.66 -1.48 1.11
N GLU A 78 -8.56 -1.69 0.15
CA GLU A 78 -8.50 -1.04 -1.17
C GLU A 78 -9.23 0.31 -1.08
N LEU A 79 -8.47 1.41 -1.14
CA LEU A 79 -9.05 2.77 -0.97
C LEU A 79 -9.77 3.27 -2.23
N ASN A 80 -9.40 2.76 -3.40
CA ASN A 80 -9.93 3.23 -4.69
C ASN A 80 -11.29 2.64 -5.07
N LYS A 81 -11.67 1.51 -4.47
CA LYS A 81 -12.81 0.73 -4.96
C LYS A 81 -14.16 1.41 -4.68
N ASP A 82 -14.29 2.12 -3.56
CA ASP A 82 -15.62 2.56 -3.09
C ASP A 82 -15.64 3.91 -2.35
N VAL A 83 -14.50 4.59 -2.17
CA VAL A 83 -14.41 5.64 -1.13
C VAL A 83 -14.19 7.03 -1.73
N ILE A 84 -13.05 7.32 -2.37
CA ILE A 84 -12.72 8.69 -2.79
C ILE A 84 -11.74 8.68 -3.98
N SER A 85 -12.15 9.17 -5.14
CA SER A 85 -11.24 9.46 -6.26
C SER A 85 -10.75 10.91 -6.18
N VAL A 86 -9.57 11.22 -6.73
CA VAL A 86 -9.06 12.60 -6.81
C VAL A 86 -10.08 13.54 -7.49
N LYS A 87 -10.76 13.04 -8.54
CA LYS A 87 -11.80 13.78 -9.25
C LYS A 87 -13.02 14.06 -8.37
N SER A 88 -13.45 13.08 -7.55
CA SER A 88 -14.58 13.28 -6.65
C SER A 88 -14.24 14.23 -5.49
N VAL A 89 -13.01 14.19 -4.95
CA VAL A 89 -12.55 15.20 -3.97
C VAL A 89 -12.60 16.59 -4.57
N ALA A 90 -12.01 16.78 -5.75
CA ALA A 90 -11.96 18.07 -6.40
C ALA A 90 -13.37 18.62 -6.68
N SER A 91 -14.28 17.77 -7.17
CA SER A 91 -15.68 18.14 -7.40
C SER A 91 -16.40 18.54 -6.10
N SER A 92 -16.23 17.76 -5.03
CA SER A 92 -16.81 18.07 -3.71
C SER A 92 -16.27 19.38 -3.14
N TYR A 93 -14.96 19.64 -3.30
CA TYR A 93 -14.34 20.90 -2.89
C TYR A 93 -14.90 22.10 -3.69
N SER A 94 -14.98 21.99 -5.02
CA SER A 94 -15.55 23.07 -5.85
C SER A 94 -17.01 23.40 -5.47
N LYS A 95 -17.81 22.37 -5.16
CA LYS A 95 -19.18 22.57 -4.64
C LYS A 95 -19.18 23.30 -3.31
N LEU A 96 -18.32 22.89 -2.37
CA LEU A 96 -18.18 23.56 -1.08
C LEU A 96 -17.83 25.04 -1.26
N VAL A 97 -16.86 25.36 -2.13
CA VAL A 97 -16.48 26.75 -2.43
C VAL A 97 -17.67 27.53 -2.99
N SER A 98 -18.42 26.97 -3.95
CA SER A 98 -19.59 27.64 -4.54
C SER A 98 -20.72 27.93 -3.54
N LEU A 99 -20.83 27.13 -2.47
CA LEU A 99 -21.84 27.31 -1.42
C LEU A 99 -21.37 28.29 -0.33
N CYS A 100 -20.06 28.37 -0.10
CA CYS A 100 -19.49 29.11 1.03
C CYS A 100 -18.78 30.41 0.65
N SER A 101 -18.59 30.69 -0.64
CA SER A 101 -18.00 31.93 -1.14
C SER A 101 -19.04 32.67 -2.01
N PRO A 102 -19.53 33.85 -1.56
CA PRO A 102 -20.48 34.68 -2.32
C PRO A 102 -19.93 35.19 -3.65
#